data_AF-A0A941Q4U8-F1
#
_entry.id   AF-A0A941Q4U8-F1
#
_cell.length_a   1.000
_cell.length_b   1.000
_cell.length_c   1.000
_cell.angle_alpha   90.00
_cell.angle_beta   90.00
_cell.angle_gamma   90.00
#
_symmetry.space_group_name_H-M   'P 1'
#
loop_
_entity.id
_entity.type
_entity.pdbx_description
1 polymer ?
#
loop_
_entity_poly.entity_id
_entity_poly.type
_entity_poly.pdbx_seq_one_letter_code
_entity_poly.pdbx_strand_id
1 'polypeptide(L)'
;MRTLTHKQGRIAAFGMAAVAAAVLAGCSGGSTSDGAVTVEGNVPIVYAKRSTAMTINPTNGSPFAPGGDLILREKASPSAPEHNLTAQFTRDAQGVANGDASDPEVSYDGKKIVFTMKCPATNPATIDGAPACTGRWNIWEYDMSTGGLTGGS
;
A
#
# COMPACT_ATOMS: atom_id res chain seq x y z
N MET A 1 19.32 -63.91 42.81
CA MET A 1 20.60 -63.78 42.09
C MET A 1 20.33 -63.12 40.74
N ARG A 2 20.64 -61.82 40.64
CA ARG A 2 21.05 -61.03 39.46
C ARG A 2 20.87 -59.55 39.83
N THR A 3 22.01 -58.95 40.12
CA THR A 3 22.21 -57.56 40.56
C THR A 3 22.47 -56.70 39.33
N LEU A 4 21.88 -55.51 39.25
CA LEU A 4 22.32 -54.47 38.31
C LEU A 4 22.50 -53.15 39.07
N THR A 5 23.77 -52.89 39.37
CA THR A 5 24.33 -51.65 39.89
C THR A 5 24.68 -50.75 38.71
N HIS A 6 24.28 -49.48 38.71
CA HIS A 6 24.93 -48.46 37.86
C HIS A 6 25.34 -47.23 38.68
N LYS A 7 26.63 -46.93 38.54
CA LYS A 7 27.42 -45.89 39.20
C LYS A 7 26.88 -44.48 38.93
N GLN A 8 26.92 -43.64 39.97
CA GLN A 8 26.94 -42.19 39.86
C GLN A 8 28.04 -41.72 38.91
N GLY A 9 27.74 -40.74 38.05
CA GLY A 9 28.74 -40.11 37.21
C GLY A 9 28.23 -38.88 36.49
N ARG A 10 28.68 -37.71 36.99
CA ARG A 10 28.92 -36.47 36.23
C ARG A 10 27.70 -35.59 35.95
N ILE A 11 27.26 -34.93 37.03
CA ILE A 11 26.79 -33.54 37.00
C ILE A 11 27.92 -32.69 36.40
N ALA A 12 27.56 -31.61 35.68
CA ALA A 12 28.39 -30.58 35.06
C ALA A 12 28.76 -30.81 33.59
N ALA A 13 27.83 -30.48 32.68
CA ALA A 13 28.16 -29.97 31.34
C ALA A 13 26.96 -29.37 30.56
N PHE A 14 25.82 -29.02 31.18
CA PHE A 14 24.65 -28.51 30.43
C PHE A 14 24.14 -27.13 30.88
N GLY A 15 24.89 -26.40 31.72
CA GLY A 15 24.46 -25.09 32.23
C GLY A 15 24.90 -23.88 31.41
N MET A 16 25.88 -24.01 30.51
CA MET A 16 26.57 -22.84 29.94
C MET A 16 26.22 -22.52 28.47
N ALA A 17 25.29 -23.25 27.86
CA ALA A 17 24.79 -22.95 26.51
C ALA A 17 23.44 -22.20 26.51
N ALA A 18 22.68 -22.25 27.61
CA ALA A 18 21.36 -21.62 27.70
C ALA A 18 21.41 -20.11 27.99
N VAL A 19 22.50 -19.60 28.57
CA VAL A 19 22.65 -18.17 28.89
C VAL A 19 23.02 -17.35 27.66
N ALA A 20 23.74 -17.92 26.68
CA ALA A 20 24.12 -17.22 25.46
C ALA A 20 22.93 -16.98 24.50
N ALA A 21 21.91 -17.83 24.52
CA ALA A 21 20.71 -17.66 23.68
C ALA A 21 19.76 -16.57 24.21
N ALA A 22 19.80 -16.26 25.51
CA ALA A 22 18.94 -15.24 26.12
C ALA A 22 19.46 -13.81 25.90
N VAL A 23 20.75 -13.62 25.60
CA VAL A 23 21.35 -12.29 25.39
C VAL A 23 21.07 -11.73 23.98
N LEU A 24 20.71 -12.59 23.01
CA LEU A 24 20.35 -12.16 21.65
C LEU A 24 18.90 -11.67 21.50
N ALA A 25 18.02 -11.98 22.46
CA ALA A 25 16.64 -11.49 22.46
C ALA A 25 16.48 -10.07 23.05
N GLY A 26 17.57 -9.46 23.55
CA GLY A 26 17.55 -8.14 24.19
C GLY A 26 17.84 -6.96 23.27
N CYS A 27 18.16 -7.18 21.98
CA CYS A 27 18.47 -6.09 21.05
C CYS A 27 17.26 -5.57 20.24
N SER A 28 16.03 -5.97 20.59
CA SER A 28 14.80 -5.41 19.99
C SER A 28 14.02 -4.54 20.98
N GLY A 29 14.73 -3.79 21.83
CA GLY A 29 14.15 -2.94 22.87
C GLY A 29 14.93 -1.64 23.07
N GLY A 30 14.49 -0.56 22.41
CA GLY A 30 14.88 0.83 22.63
C GLY A 30 14.19 1.70 21.57
N SER A 31 13.47 2.79 21.87
CA SER A 31 13.36 3.60 23.08
C SER A 31 12.03 4.35 23.06
N THR A 32 11.37 4.49 24.21
CA THR A 32 10.35 5.51 24.43
C THR A 32 11.07 6.82 24.72
N SER A 33 11.14 7.72 23.75
CA SER A 33 11.62 9.09 23.94
C SER A 33 10.57 10.05 23.38
N ASP A 34 9.81 10.64 24.29
CA ASP A 34 8.94 11.79 24.04
C ASP A 34 9.79 13.00 23.67
N GLY A 35 10.03 13.12 22.37
CA GLY A 35 10.82 14.17 21.73
C GLY A 35 10.67 14.02 20.22
N ALA A 36 9.43 13.83 19.76
CA ALA A 36 9.08 13.57 18.38
C ALA A 36 9.39 14.79 17.50
N VAL A 37 10.67 14.95 17.14
CA VAL A 37 10.99 15.35 15.79
C VAL A 37 10.78 14.08 14.97
N THR A 38 9.58 13.89 14.42
CA THR A 38 9.37 12.87 13.41
C THR A 38 10.34 13.17 12.28
N VAL A 39 11.36 12.33 12.10
CA VAL A 39 11.86 12.10 10.76
C VAL A 39 10.69 11.38 10.08
N GLU A 40 9.80 12.15 9.45
CA GLU A 40 8.59 11.73 8.71
C GLU A 40 8.96 10.82 7.51
N GLY A 41 9.62 9.68 7.76
CA GLY A 41 10.09 8.77 6.72
C GLY A 41 9.02 7.76 6.27
N ASN A 42 7.90 7.67 6.98
CA ASN A 42 6.80 6.74 6.68
C ASN A 42 5.52 7.47 6.28
N VAL A 43 5.63 8.55 5.51
CA VAL A 43 4.46 9.25 4.97
C VAL A 43 3.99 8.52 3.71
N PRO A 44 2.73 8.06 3.64
CA PRO A 44 2.19 7.50 2.41
C PRO A 44 2.05 8.60 1.36
N ILE A 45 2.27 8.26 0.10
CA ILE A 45 2.10 9.18 -1.02
C ILE A 45 1.13 8.59 -2.03
N VAL A 46 0.38 9.47 -2.69
CA VAL A 46 -0.51 9.10 -3.78
C VAL A 46 -0.14 9.93 -5.00
N TYR A 47 -0.10 9.29 -6.17
CA TYR A 47 0.23 9.95 -7.43
C TYR A 47 -0.43 9.24 -8.60
N ALA A 48 -0.67 10.00 -9.66
CA ALA A 48 -1.06 9.44 -10.94
C ALA A 48 0.17 8.84 -11.64
N LYS A 49 0.13 7.55 -11.96
CA LYS A 49 1.15 6.90 -12.80
C LYS A 49 0.59 6.76 -14.20
N ARG A 50 1.13 7.53 -15.15
CA ARG A 50 0.66 7.60 -16.55
C ARG A 50 1.81 7.34 -17.51
N SER A 51 1.48 6.98 -18.76
CA SER A 51 2.47 6.71 -19.80
C SER A 51 3.29 7.97 -20.13
N THR A 52 4.59 7.84 -20.36
CA THR A 52 5.44 8.94 -20.84
C THR A 52 5.39 9.12 -22.35
N ALA A 53 4.84 8.14 -23.09
CA ALA A 53 4.67 8.19 -24.54
C ALA A 53 3.40 8.95 -24.97
N MET A 54 2.78 9.69 -24.06
CA MET A 54 1.56 10.45 -24.32
C MET A 54 1.82 11.65 -25.23
N THR A 55 1.08 11.74 -26.33
CA THR A 55 1.02 12.97 -27.13
C THR A 55 -0.01 13.90 -26.51
N ILE A 56 0.46 14.89 -25.75
CA ILE A 56 -0.38 15.92 -25.14
C ILE A 56 -0.52 17.07 -26.14
N ASN A 57 -1.75 17.42 -26.49
CA ASN A 57 -2.01 18.65 -27.22
C ASN A 57 -2.42 19.72 -26.19
N PRO A 58 -1.64 20.79 -26.00
CA PRO A 58 -1.95 21.82 -25.00
C PRO A 58 -3.27 22.57 -25.27
N THR A 59 -3.87 22.43 -26.45
CA THR A 59 -5.19 22.98 -26.75
C THR A 59 -6.34 22.05 -26.38
N ASN A 60 -6.06 20.81 -25.95
CA ASN A 60 -7.05 19.91 -25.35
C ASN A 60 -6.83 19.82 -23.83
N GLY A 61 -7.85 20.17 -23.05
CA GLY A 61 -7.71 20.30 -21.59
C GLY A 61 -7.65 18.99 -20.80
N SER A 62 -7.57 17.83 -21.46
CA SER A 62 -7.58 16.52 -20.79
C SER A 62 -7.11 15.39 -21.72
N PRO A 63 -5.81 15.29 -22.05
CA PRO A 63 -5.29 14.17 -22.83
C PRO A 63 -5.60 12.85 -22.12
N PHE A 64 -6.02 11.84 -22.89
CA PHE A 64 -6.32 10.50 -22.40
C PHE A 64 -5.19 9.53 -22.79
N ALA A 65 -4.76 8.72 -21.84
CA ALA A 65 -3.82 7.63 -22.04
C ALA A 65 -4.28 6.38 -21.30
N PRO A 66 -4.66 5.32 -22.03
CA PRO A 66 -4.96 4.04 -21.41
C PRO A 66 -3.81 3.60 -20.49
N GLY A 67 -4.16 3.25 -19.26
CA GLY A 67 -3.22 2.72 -18.26
C GLY A 67 -2.71 3.74 -17.27
N GLY A 68 -3.26 4.96 -17.29
CA GLY A 68 -3.12 5.89 -16.18
C GLY A 68 -3.88 5.39 -14.96
N ASP A 69 -3.20 5.34 -13.81
CA ASP A 69 -3.75 4.81 -12.57
C ASP A 69 -3.42 5.71 -11.37
N LEU A 70 -4.33 5.74 -10.39
CA LEU A 70 -4.05 6.29 -9.08
C LEU A 70 -3.30 5.26 -8.25
N ILE A 71 -2.04 5.57 -7.94
CA ILE A 71 -1.17 4.68 -7.18
C ILE A 71 -0.97 5.25 -5.79
N LEU A 72 -1.22 4.42 -4.78
CA LEU A 72 -0.78 4.65 -3.41
C LEU A 72 0.54 3.93 -3.20
N ARG A 73 1.51 4.63 -2.60
CA ARG A 73 2.71 4.02 -2.04
C ARG A 73 2.71 4.22 -0.52
N GLU A 74 2.87 3.13 0.23
CA GLU A 74 2.71 3.13 1.69
C GLU A 74 3.70 4.06 2.42
N LYS A 75 4.83 4.37 1.77
CA LYS A 75 5.85 5.27 2.29
C LYS A 75 6.44 6.09 1.14
N ALA A 76 6.94 7.27 1.45
CA ALA A 76 7.73 8.12 0.57
C ALA A 76 9.15 7.55 0.31
N SER A 77 9.23 6.26 -0.03
CA SER A 77 10.46 5.54 -0.37
C SER A 77 10.28 4.81 -1.70
N PRO A 78 11.25 4.84 -2.62
CA PRO A 78 11.17 4.10 -3.89
C PRO A 78 11.00 2.59 -3.74
N SER A 79 11.40 2.00 -2.61
CA SER A 79 11.29 0.57 -2.33
C SER A 79 10.01 0.15 -1.61
N ALA A 80 9.14 1.10 -1.27
CA ALA A 80 7.91 0.80 -0.54
C ALA A 80 6.85 0.16 -1.46
N PRO A 81 5.98 -0.73 -0.91
CA PRO A 81 4.90 -1.33 -1.66
C PRO A 81 3.99 -0.28 -2.32
N GLU A 82 3.57 -0.58 -3.55
CA GLU A 82 2.62 0.22 -4.31
C GLU A 82 1.31 -0.56 -4.49
N HIS A 83 0.20 0.17 -4.41
CA HIS A 83 -1.15 -0.32 -4.56
C HIS A 83 -1.86 0.49 -5.63
N ASN A 84 -2.48 -0.19 -6.59
CA ASN A 84 -3.29 0.47 -7.62
C ASN A 84 -4.73 0.59 -7.13
N LEU A 85 -5.12 1.79 -6.71
CA LEU A 85 -6.42 2.06 -6.12
C LEU A 85 -7.54 2.03 -7.18
N THR A 86 -7.21 2.30 -8.44
CA THR A 86 -8.18 2.46 -9.53
C THR A 86 -8.25 1.27 -10.47
N ALA A 87 -7.44 0.22 -10.26
CA ALA A 87 -7.32 -0.92 -11.17
C ALA A 87 -8.68 -1.53 -11.57
N GLN A 88 -9.62 -1.63 -10.62
CA GLN A 88 -10.96 -2.17 -10.86
C GLN A 88 -11.78 -1.36 -11.88
N PHE A 89 -11.45 -0.08 -12.06
CA PHE A 89 -12.12 0.84 -12.99
C PHE A 89 -11.34 1.02 -14.30
N THR A 90 -10.02 1.12 -14.20
CA THR A 90 -9.13 1.48 -15.32
C THR A 90 -8.61 0.29 -16.11
N ARG A 91 -8.81 -0.93 -15.62
CA ARG A 91 -8.34 -2.18 -16.25
C ARG A 91 -9.51 -3.15 -16.42
N ASP A 92 -9.46 -3.96 -17.47
CA ASP A 92 -10.43 -5.04 -17.64
C ASP A 92 -10.05 -6.31 -16.86
N ALA A 93 -10.88 -7.35 -16.96
CA ALA A 93 -10.69 -8.62 -16.25
C ALA A 93 -9.37 -9.35 -16.63
N GLN A 94 -8.78 -9.02 -17.77
CA GLN A 94 -7.49 -9.55 -18.23
C GLN A 94 -6.31 -8.64 -17.85
N GLY A 95 -6.58 -7.54 -17.12
CA GLY A 95 -5.59 -6.55 -16.72
C GLY A 95 -5.23 -5.54 -17.80
N VAL A 96 -5.94 -5.55 -18.94
CA VAL A 96 -5.67 -4.63 -20.06
C VAL A 96 -6.13 -3.23 -19.66
N ALA A 97 -5.22 -2.28 -19.81
CA ALA A 97 -5.42 -0.88 -19.51
C ALA A 97 -6.40 -0.22 -20.49
N ASN A 98 -7.55 0.25 -19.98
CA ASN A 98 -8.63 0.84 -20.77
C ASN A 98 -9.18 2.16 -20.17
N GLY A 99 -8.73 2.54 -18.98
CA GLY A 99 -9.04 3.83 -18.34
C GLY A 99 -7.79 4.65 -18.04
N ASP A 100 -7.99 5.79 -17.39
CA ASP A 100 -6.96 6.78 -17.07
C ASP A 100 -7.38 7.58 -15.83
N ALA A 101 -6.42 7.92 -14.98
CA ALA A 101 -6.60 8.74 -13.77
C ALA A 101 -5.55 9.86 -13.73
N SER A 102 -5.95 11.04 -13.26
CA SER A 102 -5.09 12.23 -13.18
C SER A 102 -5.47 13.12 -12.01
N ASP A 103 -4.55 14.02 -11.68
CA ASP A 103 -4.76 15.19 -10.82
C ASP A 103 -5.31 14.84 -9.42
N PRO A 104 -4.62 13.98 -8.65
CA PRO A 104 -5.02 13.68 -7.29
C PRO A 104 -4.71 14.83 -6.34
N GLU A 105 -5.69 15.19 -5.52
CA GLU A 105 -5.60 16.20 -4.47
C GLU A 105 -6.03 15.57 -3.15
N VAL A 106 -5.23 15.78 -2.10
CA VAL A 106 -5.48 15.22 -0.78
C VAL A 106 -6.28 16.22 0.07
N SER A 107 -7.27 15.70 0.78
CA SER A 107 -7.99 16.46 1.82
C SER A 107 -7.05 16.91 2.94
N TYR A 108 -7.44 17.98 3.65
CA TYR A 108 -6.64 18.58 4.70
C TYR A 108 -6.29 17.62 5.85
N ASP A 109 -7.19 16.69 6.17
CA ASP A 109 -6.98 15.69 7.23
C ASP A 109 -6.29 14.41 6.74
N GLY A 110 -5.94 14.33 5.45
CA GLY A 110 -5.25 13.20 4.85
C GLY A 110 -6.12 11.94 4.66
N LYS A 111 -7.44 12.01 4.89
CA LYS A 111 -8.31 10.82 4.86
C LYS A 111 -9.00 10.59 3.53
N LYS A 112 -9.12 11.63 2.70
CA LYS A 112 -9.77 11.57 1.39
C LYS A 112 -8.84 12.05 0.30
N ILE A 113 -8.99 11.47 -0.88
CA ILE A 113 -8.32 11.91 -2.10
C ILE A 113 -9.40 12.18 -3.14
N VAL A 114 -9.40 13.38 -3.71
CA VAL A 114 -10.20 13.68 -4.90
C VAL A 114 -9.32 13.62 -6.13
N PHE A 115 -9.83 13.10 -7.24
CA PHE A 115 -9.06 12.95 -8.48
C PHE A 115 -9.99 12.93 -9.69
N THR A 116 -9.42 13.02 -10.88
CA THR A 116 -10.17 12.81 -12.11
C THR A 116 -9.91 11.41 -12.66
N MET A 117 -10.95 10.72 -13.12
CA MET A 117 -10.80 9.42 -13.76
C MET A 117 -11.78 9.25 -14.91
N LYS A 118 -11.28 8.67 -15.99
CA LYS A 118 -12.05 8.18 -17.14
C LYS A 118 -11.90 6.68 -17.21
N CYS A 119 -12.99 5.97 -16.96
CA CYS A 119 -13.08 4.51 -17.14
C CYS A 119 -14.08 4.15 -18.26
N PRO A 120 -13.93 2.98 -18.91
CA PRO A 120 -14.81 2.54 -19.99
C PRO A 120 -16.28 2.46 -19.54
N ALA A 121 -17.22 2.92 -20.36
CA ALA A 121 -18.66 2.78 -20.09
C ALA A 121 -19.13 1.32 -20.00
N THR A 122 -18.31 0.36 -20.48
CA THR A 122 -18.55 -1.07 -20.38
C THR A 122 -18.07 -1.68 -19.06
N ASN A 123 -17.42 -0.91 -18.18
CA ASN A 123 -17.03 -1.40 -16.87
C ASN A 123 -18.29 -1.69 -16.02
N PRO A 124 -18.42 -2.89 -15.41
CA PRO A 124 -19.63 -3.30 -14.71
C PRO A 124 -19.77 -2.71 -13.30
N ALA A 125 -18.79 -1.95 -12.80
CA ALA A 125 -18.82 -1.41 -11.45
C ALA A 125 -19.97 -0.41 -11.27
N THR A 126 -20.54 -0.40 -10.07
CA THR A 126 -21.63 0.49 -9.68
C THR A 126 -21.29 1.21 -8.38
N ILE A 127 -21.75 2.45 -8.26
CA ILE A 127 -21.72 3.25 -7.02
C ILE A 127 -23.16 3.67 -6.76
N ASP A 128 -23.64 3.41 -5.54
CA ASP A 128 -25.02 3.70 -5.12
C ASP A 128 -26.10 3.18 -6.09
N GLY A 129 -25.84 2.02 -6.71
CA GLY A 129 -26.76 1.37 -7.65
C GLY A 129 -26.78 1.97 -9.06
N ALA A 130 -25.95 2.99 -9.35
CA ALA A 130 -25.77 3.56 -10.68
C ALA A 130 -24.43 3.10 -11.30
N PRO A 131 -24.30 3.05 -12.64
CA PRO A 131 -23.02 2.78 -13.30
C PRO A 131 -21.95 3.77 -12.83
N ALA A 132 -20.83 3.26 -12.33
CA ALA A 132 -19.74 4.11 -11.86
C ALA A 132 -19.01 4.77 -13.05
N CYS A 133 -18.93 4.06 -14.18
CA CYS A 133 -18.19 4.50 -15.36
C CYS A 133 -19.10 5.01 -16.48
N THR A 134 -18.80 6.21 -17.00
CA THR A 134 -19.60 6.86 -18.06
C THR A 134 -18.88 6.94 -19.41
N GLY A 135 -17.64 6.45 -19.51
CA GLY A 135 -16.79 6.63 -20.70
C GLY A 135 -16.26 8.07 -20.85
N ARG A 136 -16.49 8.93 -19.87
CA ARG A 136 -16.01 10.33 -19.81
C ARG A 136 -15.16 10.54 -18.56
N TRP A 137 -14.43 11.65 -18.54
CA TRP A 137 -13.77 12.11 -17.33
C TRP A 137 -14.84 12.56 -16.32
N ASN A 138 -14.74 12.06 -15.09
CA ASN A 138 -15.53 12.51 -13.95
C ASN A 138 -14.59 12.79 -12.77
N ILE A 139 -15.13 13.44 -11.74
CA ILE A 139 -14.46 13.64 -10.46
C ILE A 139 -14.83 12.45 -9.57
N TRP A 140 -13.83 11.93 -8.87
CA TRP A 140 -13.93 10.79 -7.96
C TRP A 140 -13.37 11.18 -6.61
N GLU A 141 -13.90 10.54 -5.56
CA GLU A 141 -13.35 10.60 -4.21
C GLU A 141 -12.96 9.17 -3.80
N TYR A 142 -11.85 9.04 -3.09
CA TYR A 142 -11.47 7.81 -2.39
C TYR A 142 -11.37 8.11 -0.90
N ASP A 143 -12.22 7.48 -0.10
CA ASP A 143 -12.32 7.72 1.35
C ASP A 143 -11.62 6.61 2.15
N MET A 144 -10.49 6.95 2.76
CA MET A 144 -9.66 6.04 3.57
C MET A 144 -10.09 6.00 5.05
N SER A 145 -11.14 6.74 5.45
CA SER A 145 -11.50 6.95 6.87
C SER A 145 -11.81 5.65 7.61
N THR A 146 -12.35 4.64 6.92
CA THR A 146 -12.72 3.34 7.52
C THR A 146 -11.78 2.22 7.07
N GLY A 147 -11.47 2.17 5.78
CA GLY A 147 -10.72 1.07 5.17
C GLY A 147 -9.20 1.20 5.21
N GLY A 148 -8.67 2.28 5.80
CA GLY A 148 -7.24 2.59 5.76
C GLY A 148 -6.77 2.89 4.33
N LEU A 149 -5.47 2.77 4.10
CA LEU A 149 -4.85 3.26 2.86
C LEU A 149 -5.34 2.55 1.59
N THR A 150 -5.69 1.26 1.67
CA THR A 150 -6.01 0.43 0.49
C THR A 150 -7.44 -0.13 0.49
N GLY A 151 -8.16 -0.04 1.61
CA GLY A 151 -9.53 -0.53 1.75
C GLY A 151 -10.60 0.57 1.66
N GLY A 152 -10.24 1.78 1.26
CA GLY A 152 -11.17 2.90 1.12
C GLY A 152 -12.28 2.66 0.08
N SER A 153 -13.34 3.45 0.20
CA SER A 153 -14.52 3.42 -0.68
C SER A 153 -14.51 4.52 -1.73
#